data_AF-A0A959LQB3-F1
#
_entry.id   AF-A0A959LQB3-F1
#
_cell.length_a   1.000
_cell.length_b   1.000
_cell.length_c   1.000
_cell.angle_alpha   90.00
_cell.angle_beta   90.00
_cell.angle_gamma   90.00
#
_symmetry.space_group_name_H-M   'P 1'
#
loop_
_entity.id
_entity.type
_entity.pdbx_description
1 polymer ?
#
loop_
_entity_poly.entity_id
_entity_poly.type
_entity_poly.pdbx_seq_one_letter_code
_entity_poly.pdbx_strand_id
1 'polypeptide(L)' 'MVKPKCPKCGHDTFGALEQQINGYMYNGIFICCVECETTVGVLDYGNYLKPLGKISEDITALKEEVAQLKEALGK' A
#
# COMPACT_ATOMS: atom_id res chain seq x y z
N MET A 1 0.11 -23.77 15.39
CA MET A 1 0.15 -23.00 14.14
C MET A 1 1.28 -23.57 13.28
N VAL A 2 1.03 -23.87 12.01
CA VAL A 2 2.07 -24.36 11.08
C VAL A 2 2.85 -23.15 10.56
N LYS A 3 4.18 -23.19 10.66
CA LYS A 3 5.04 -22.14 10.06
C LYS A 3 5.09 -22.36 8.53
N PRO A 4 4.87 -21.32 7.71
CA PRO A 4 5.04 -21.43 6.27
C PRO A 4 6.49 -21.78 5.93
N LYS A 5 6.68 -22.60 4.90
CA LYS A 5 7.99 -23.05 4.41
C LYS A 5 8.13 -22.66 2.95
N CYS A 6 9.30 -22.18 2.55
CA CYS A 6 9.59 -21.82 1.18
C CYS A 6 9.43 -23.08 0.30
N PRO A 7 8.61 -23.03 -0.76
CA PRO A 7 8.37 -24.20 -1.61
C PRO A 7 9.63 -24.63 -2.39
N LYS A 8 10.64 -23.75 -2.51
CA LYS A 8 11.88 -24.04 -3.23
C LYS A 8 12.98 -24.62 -2.34
N CYS A 9 13.20 -24.05 -1.14
CA CYS A 9 14.34 -24.41 -0.29
C CYS A 9 13.97 -24.89 1.12
N GLY A 10 12.68 -24.90 1.49
CA GLY A 10 12.22 -25.41 2.79
C GLY A 10 12.51 -24.51 4.00
N HIS A 11 13.17 -23.37 3.84
CA HIS A 11 13.38 -22.40 4.92
C HIS A 11 12.11 -21.60 5.23
N ASP A 12 11.99 -21.07 6.45
CA ASP A 12 10.81 -20.35 6.94
C ASP A 12 11.05 -18.85 7.19
N THR A 13 12.18 -18.32 6.70
CA THR A 13 12.51 -16.90 6.76
C THR A 13 12.06 -16.20 5.47
N PHE A 14 11.22 -15.19 5.60
CA PHE A 14 10.69 -14.40 4.50
C PHE A 14 10.90 -12.91 4.72
N GLY A 15 11.21 -12.18 3.65
CA GLY A 15 11.35 -10.73 3.62
C GLY A 15 10.36 -10.09 2.65
N ALA A 16 10.12 -8.80 2.83
CA ALA A 16 9.34 -7.97 1.93
C ALA A 16 10.27 -7.13 1.05
N LEU A 17 10.05 -7.15 -0.26
CA LEU A 17 10.75 -6.32 -1.23
C LEU A 17 9.74 -5.38 -1.89
N GLU A 18 9.92 -4.09 -1.71
CA GLU A 18 9.17 -3.06 -2.42
C GLU A 18 9.81 -2.81 -3.79
N GLN A 19 9.01 -2.90 -4.86
CA GLN A 19 9.52 -2.67 -6.20
C GLN A 19 8.53 -1.85 -7.02
N GLN A 20 9.05 -0.86 -7.76
CA GLN A 20 8.30 -0.14 -8.79
C GLN A 20 8.33 -0.95 -10.10
N ILE A 21 7.16 -1.23 -10.67
CA ILE A 21 7.04 -2.02 -11.90
C ILE A 21 6.61 -1.11 -13.06
N ASN A 22 7.46 -1.00 -14.09
CA ASN A 22 7.14 -0.40 -15.40
C ASN A 22 6.57 1.02 -15.41
N GLY A 23 7.04 1.93 -14.56
CA GLY A 23 6.65 3.36 -14.61
C GLY A 23 5.18 3.66 -14.27
N TYR A 24 4.36 2.62 -14.10
CA TYR A 24 3.06 2.69 -13.49
C TYR A 24 3.25 2.56 -11.97
N MET A 25 2.50 3.34 -11.20
CA MET A 25 2.56 3.39 -9.73
C MET A 25 2.00 2.13 -9.06
N TYR A 26 2.46 0.95 -9.47
CA TYR A 26 2.23 -0.30 -8.74
C TYR A 26 3.34 -0.43 -7.71
N ASN A 27 3.07 0.06 -6.50
CA ASN A 27 3.87 -0.25 -5.32
C ASN A 27 3.46 -1.64 -4.84
N GLY A 28 4.00 -2.66 -5.49
CA GLY A 28 3.84 -4.05 -5.08
C GLY A 28 4.84 -4.41 -3.99
N ILE A 29 4.37 -5.10 -2.95
CA ILE A 29 5.27 -5.75 -1.98
C ILE A 29 5.40 -7.21 -2.38
N PHE A 30 6.61 -7.61 -2.72
CA PHE A 30 6.95 -9.00 -3.01
C PHE A 30 7.41 -9.67 -1.74
N ILE A 31 6.82 -10.81 -1.40
CA ILE A 31 7.28 -11.65 -0.30
C ILE A 31 8.26 -12.66 -0.88
N CYS A 32 9.51 -12.60 -0.44
CA CYS A 32 10.60 -13.44 -0.93
C CYS A 32 11.20 -14.26 0.20
N CYS A 33 11.63 -15.49 -0.10
CA CYS A 33 12.48 -16.23 0.84
C CYS A 33 13.84 -15.55 0.95
N VAL A 34 14.30 -15.28 2.17
CA VAL A 34 15.58 -14.60 2.39
C VAL A 34 16.77 -15.47 1.97
N GLU A 35 16.64 -16.79 2.07
CA GLU A 35 17.74 -17.71 1.82
C GLU A 35 18.00 -17.97 0.32
N CYS A 36 16.94 -18.00 -0.50
CA CYS A 36 17.04 -18.38 -1.92
C CYS A 36 16.39 -17.37 -2.87
N GLU A 37 16.01 -16.20 -2.34
CA GLU A 37 15.46 -15.03 -3.04
C GLU A 37 14.19 -15.30 -3.85
N THR A 38 13.58 -16.47 -3.66
CA THR A 38 12.42 -16.87 -4.45
C THR A 38 11.19 -16.14 -3.95
N THR A 39 10.52 -15.43 -4.85
CA THR A 39 9.22 -14.82 -4.60
C THR A 39 8.17 -15.89 -4.35
N VAL A 40 7.51 -15.81 -3.20
CA VAL A 40 6.45 -16.74 -2.76
C VAL A 40 5.09 -16.06 -2.65
N GLY A 41 5.03 -14.74 -2.79
CA GLY A 41 3.79 -13.99 -2.76
C GLY A 41 3.96 -12.56 -3.28
N VAL A 42 2.84 -11.98 -3.71
CA VAL A 42 2.76 -10.58 -4.13
C VAL A 42 1.57 -9.95 -3.43
N LEU A 43 1.80 -8.81 -2.80
CA LEU A 43 0.77 -7.97 -2.19
C LEU A 43 0.60 -6.73 -3.07
N ASP A 44 -0.57 -6.64 -3.71
CA ASP A 44 -0.96 -5.49 -4.51
C ASP A 44 -1.74 -4.49 -3.63
N TYR A 45 -1.10 -3.37 -3.27
CA TYR A 45 -1.77 -2.27 -2.55
C TYR A 45 -2.35 -1.21 -3.49
N GLY A 46 -2.28 -1.39 -4.82
CA GLY A 46 -2.87 -0.49 -5.81
C GLY A 46 -4.38 -0.32 -5.63
N ASN A 47 -5.06 -1.34 -5.09
CA ASN A 47 -6.48 -1.27 -4.74
C ASN A 47 -6.79 -0.26 -3.62
N TYR A 48 -5.84 0.05 -2.73
CA TYR A 48 -6.02 1.03 -1.66
C TYR A 48 -5.69 2.46 -2.10
N LEU A 49 -4.84 2.63 -3.12
CA LEU A 49 -4.46 3.95 -3.62
C LEU A 49 -5.65 4.72 -4.20
N LYS A 50 -6.58 4.04 -4.90
CA LYS A 50 -7.78 4.68 -5.45
C LYS A 50 -8.72 5.24 -4.35
N PRO A 51 -9.15 4.45 -3.35
CA PRO A 51 -9.88 4.96 -2.20
C PRO A 51 -9.14 6.07 -1.44
N LEU A 52 -7.81 5.95 -1.24
CA LEU A 52 -7.02 6.98 -0.57
C LEU A 52 -6.99 8.30 -1.35
N GLY A 53 -6.88 8.25 -2.68
CA GLY A 53 -6.97 9.43 -3.54
C GLY A 53 -8.31 10.14 -3.38
N LYS A 54 -9.41 9.38 -3.43
CA LYS A 54 -10.76 9.92 -3.22
C LYS A 54 -10.92 10.54 -1.82
N ILE A 55 -10.43 9.87 -0.77
CA ILE A 55 -10.46 10.42 0.58
C ILE A 55 -9.68 11.73 0.66
N SER A 56 -8.54 11.83 -0.03
CA SER A 56 -7.74 13.07 -0.08
C SER A 56 -8.49 14.22 -0.77
N GLU A 57 -9.20 13.93 -1.86
CA GLU A 57 -10.07 14.88 -2.55
C GLU A 57 -11.21 15.34 -1.64
N ASP A 58 -11.92 14.40 -1.02
CA ASP A 58 -13.03 14.66 -0.09
C ASP A 58 -12.58 15.52 1.11
N ILE A 59 -11.40 15.23 1.69
CA ILE A 59 -10.81 16.03 2.78
C ILE A 59 -10.51 17.45 2.32
N THR A 60 -10.07 17.63 1.08
CA THR A 60 -9.75 18.96 0.54
C THR A 60 -11.03 19.77 0.36
N ALA A 61 -12.06 19.20 -0.24
CA ALA A 61 -13.37 19.83 -0.36
C ALA A 61 -13.96 20.20 1.01
N LEU A 62 -13.91 19.30 1.99
CA LEU A 62 -14.38 19.57 3.35
C LEU A 62 -13.62 20.73 4.02
N LYS A 63 -12.30 20.84 3.79
CA LYS A 63 -11.51 21.96 4.33
C LYS A 63 -11.96 23.30 3.75
N GLU A 64 -12.26 23.34 2.46
CA GLU A 64 -12.74 24.55 1.77
C GLU A 64 -14.14 24.94 2.26
N GLU A 65 -15.06 23.98 2.36
CA GLU A 65 -16.40 24.21 2.92
C GLU A 65 -16.33 24.74 4.36
N VAL A 66 -15.47 24.15 5.20
CA VAL A 66 -15.26 24.62 6.58
C VAL A 66 -14.67 26.03 6.61
N ALA A 67 -13.75 26.37 5.70
CA ALA A 67 -13.19 27.72 5.62
C ALA A 67 -14.28 28.76 5.27
N GLN A 68 -15.11 28.46 4.27
CA GLN A 68 -16.22 29.33 3.87
C GLN A 68 -17.26 29.50 5.00
N LEU A 69 -17.56 28.42 5.73
CA LEU A 69 -18.48 28.48 6.87
C LEU A 69 -17.92 29.34 8.01
N LYS A 70 -16.60 29.29 8.28
CA LYS A 70 -15.96 30.16 9.27
C LYS A 70 -16.08 31.64 8.89
N GLU A 71 -15.77 31.96 7.64
CA GLU A 71 -15.91 33.31 7.10
C GLU A 71 -17.37 33.82 7.19
N ALA A 72 -18.35 32.99 6.81
CA ALA A 72 -19.77 33.33 6.88
C ALA A 72 -20.27 33.54 8.32
N LEU A 73 -19.69 32.85 9.29
CA LEU A 73 -19.99 32.99 10.72
C LEU A 73 -19.23 34.13 11.40
N GLY A 74 -18.38 34.87 10.65
CA GLY A 74 -17.57 35.96 11.19
C GLY A 74 -16.56 35.51 12.24
N LYS A 75 -16.09 34.25 12.16
CA LYS A 75 -15.11 33.64 13.07
C LYS A 75 -13.80 33.32 12.37
#